data_AF-A0A0G0ALE2-F1
#
_entry.id   AF-A0A0G0ALE2-F1
#
_cell.length_a   1.000
_cell.length_b   1.000
_cell.length_c   1.000
_cell.angle_alpha   90.00
_cell.angle_beta   90.00
_cell.angle_gamma   90.00
#
_symmetry.space_group_name_H-M   'P 1'
#
loop_
_entity.id
_entity.type
_entity.pdbx_description
1 polymer ?
#
loop_
_entity_poly.entity_id
_entity_poly.type
_entity_poly.pdbx_seq_one_letter_code
_entity_poly.pdbx_strand_id
1 'polypeptide(L)'
;MKNKERYGLPEIYKFFKKKFTRDERNSSAFLDYKKFSAILKDSNKKLSSLIIDEAIEFKMPLRLGFVRIKKYKKSPHINDDGTVDKKGLSIDWPSSKSLWNREYPGKTKEELKEIRKKPLVYFLNEHTDGYGFMLYWSKKGSNAVNRSLYSLVFTFSNNRHLAKVLQGERKIDYYE
;
A
#
# COMPACT_ATOMS: atom_id res chain seq x y z
N MET A 1 12.64 9.46 -19.79
CA MET A 1 13.22 8.21 -19.28
C MET A 1 12.62 7.03 -20.03
N LYS A 2 13.41 6.47 -20.95
CA LYS A 2 13.03 5.42 -21.90
C LYS A 2 12.94 4.05 -21.20
N ASN A 3 11.97 3.24 -21.61
CA ASN A 3 11.76 1.81 -21.34
C ASN A 3 12.41 1.23 -20.07
N LYS A 4 11.66 1.21 -18.96
CA LYS A 4 11.92 0.27 -17.87
C LYS A 4 11.47 -1.11 -18.35
N GLU A 5 12.42 -2.02 -18.61
CA GLU A 5 12.09 -3.44 -18.72
C GLU A 5 11.30 -3.85 -17.48
N ARG A 6 10.00 -4.11 -17.66
CA ARG A 6 9.14 -4.57 -16.57
C ARG A 6 9.28 -6.08 -16.53
N TYR A 7 10.17 -6.57 -15.68
CA TYR A 7 10.21 -7.98 -15.34
C TYR A 7 8.92 -8.34 -14.60
N GLY A 8 8.10 -9.20 -15.20
CA GLY A 8 6.82 -9.63 -14.68
C GLY A 8 6.79 -11.12 -14.36
N LEU A 9 5.58 -11.65 -14.18
CA LEU A 9 5.34 -13.08 -13.97
C LEU A 9 5.99 -14.00 -15.04
N PRO A 10 5.99 -13.65 -16.34
CA PRO A 10 6.65 -14.48 -17.35
C PRO A 10 8.17 -14.61 -17.13
N GLU A 11 8.84 -13.53 -16.76
CA GLU A 11 10.27 -13.49 -16.52
C GLU A 11 10.63 -14.27 -15.25
N ILE A 12 9.81 -14.14 -14.20
CA ILE A 12 9.95 -14.94 -12.97
C ILE A 12 9.78 -16.44 -13.29
N TYR A 13 8.82 -16.80 -14.15
CA TYR A 13 8.64 -18.19 -14.57
C TYR A 13 9.81 -18.73 -15.40
N LYS A 14 10.36 -17.92 -16.31
CA LYS A 14 11.59 -18.27 -17.05
C LYS A 14 12.76 -18.52 -16.08
N PHE A 15 12.92 -17.66 -15.08
CA PHE A 15 13.93 -17.84 -14.03
C PHE A 15 13.69 -19.11 -13.21
N PHE A 16 12.44 -19.35 -12.79
CA PHE A 16 12.04 -20.57 -12.09
C PHE A 16 12.42 -21.80 -12.90
N LYS A 17 12.02 -21.89 -14.17
CA LYS A 17 12.41 -23.00 -15.04
C LYS A 17 13.93 -23.14 -15.07
N LYS A 18 14.67 -22.12 -15.49
CA LYS A 18 16.15 -22.17 -15.58
C LYS A 18 16.84 -22.68 -14.30
N LYS A 19 16.32 -22.31 -13.12
CA LYS A 19 16.88 -22.73 -11.84
C LYS A 19 16.58 -24.19 -11.50
N PHE A 20 15.40 -24.69 -11.86
CA PHE A 20 14.93 -26.03 -11.48
C PHE A 20 15.03 -27.09 -12.59
N THR A 21 15.28 -26.74 -13.86
CA THR A 21 15.53 -27.73 -14.93
C THR A 21 16.92 -28.39 -14.85
N ARG A 22 17.84 -27.91 -14.00
CA ARG A 22 19.20 -28.44 -13.89
C ARG A 22 19.32 -29.70 -13.02
N ASP A 23 18.23 -30.11 -12.39
CA ASP A 23 18.21 -31.19 -11.41
C ASP A 23 17.12 -32.19 -11.81
N GLU A 24 17.51 -33.28 -12.46
CA GLU A 24 16.59 -34.28 -13.07
C GLU A 24 15.66 -34.96 -12.04
N ARG A 25 15.95 -34.80 -10.73
CA ARG A 25 15.12 -35.32 -9.63
C ARG A 25 13.96 -34.40 -9.24
N ASN A 26 13.85 -33.19 -9.81
CA ASN A 26 12.85 -32.21 -9.41
C ASN A 26 11.62 -32.20 -10.34
N SER A 27 10.52 -32.82 -9.88
CA SER A 27 9.19 -32.81 -10.51
C SER A 27 8.65 -31.40 -10.81
N SER A 28 9.14 -30.38 -10.10
CA SER A 28 8.81 -28.97 -10.27
C SER A 28 9.27 -28.34 -11.60
N ALA A 29 10.19 -28.99 -12.34
CA ALA A 29 10.60 -28.57 -13.69
C ALA A 29 9.46 -28.66 -14.73
N PHE A 30 8.44 -29.49 -14.47
CA PHE A 30 7.30 -29.73 -15.36
C PHE A 30 6.07 -28.84 -15.07
N LEU A 31 6.18 -27.91 -14.12
CA LEU A 31 5.05 -27.07 -13.76
C LEU A 31 4.68 -26.12 -14.92
N ASP A 32 3.46 -26.23 -15.44
CA ASP A 32 2.95 -25.31 -16.45
C ASP A 32 2.81 -23.88 -15.90
N TYR A 33 2.90 -22.89 -16.79
CA TYR A 33 2.82 -21.48 -16.45
C TYR A 33 1.49 -21.14 -15.77
N LYS A 34 0.38 -21.75 -16.21
CA LYS A 34 -0.94 -21.50 -15.58
C LYS A 34 -0.94 -21.96 -14.14
N LYS A 35 -0.43 -23.17 -13.88
CA LYS A 35 -0.32 -23.73 -12.52
C LYS A 35 0.64 -22.89 -11.66
N PHE A 36 1.80 -22.51 -12.21
CA PHE A 36 2.76 -21.62 -11.55
C PHE A 36 2.14 -20.30 -11.11
N SER A 37 1.47 -19.63 -12.05
CA SER A 37 0.81 -18.34 -11.80
C SER A 37 -0.31 -18.47 -10.77
N ALA A 38 -1.08 -19.55 -10.82
CA ALA A 38 -2.16 -19.81 -9.87
C ALA A 38 -1.62 -20.00 -8.44
N ILE A 39 -0.58 -20.83 -8.27
CA ILE A 39 0.04 -21.07 -6.96
C ILE A 39 0.61 -19.76 -6.39
N LEU A 40 1.36 -18.98 -7.19
CA LEU A 40 1.90 -17.72 -6.71
C LEU A 40 0.82 -16.72 -6.29
N LYS A 41 -0.27 -16.63 -7.05
CA LYS A 41 -1.39 -15.74 -6.72
C LYS A 41 -2.08 -16.18 -5.43
N ASP A 42 -2.33 -17.47 -5.25
CA ASP A 42 -2.96 -18.00 -4.04
C ASP A 42 -2.07 -17.78 -2.81
N SER A 43 -0.78 -18.12 -2.91
CA SER A 43 0.19 -17.90 -1.84
C SER A 43 0.31 -16.42 -1.47
N ASN A 44 0.42 -15.52 -2.44
CA ASN A 44 0.49 -14.08 -2.18
C ASN A 44 -0.81 -13.52 -1.59
N LYS A 45 -1.97 -14.06 -2.00
CA LYS A 45 -3.26 -13.65 -1.44
C LYS A 45 -3.37 -14.07 0.03
N LYS A 46 -3.05 -15.33 0.36
CA LYS A 46 -3.02 -15.82 1.74
C LYS A 46 -2.03 -15.03 2.59
N LEU A 47 -0.81 -14.81 2.08
CA LEU A 47 0.19 -14.02 2.79
C LEU A 47 -0.28 -12.59 3.07
N SER A 48 -0.92 -11.95 2.08
CA SER A 48 -1.48 -10.61 2.24
C SER A 48 -2.57 -10.58 3.32
N SER A 49 -3.47 -11.57 3.34
CA SER A 49 -4.46 -11.73 4.41
C SER A 49 -3.82 -11.92 5.77
N LEU A 50 -2.83 -12.80 5.93
CA LEU A 50 -2.12 -12.97 7.21
C LEU A 50 -1.47 -11.66 7.71
N ILE A 51 -0.87 -10.87 6.82
CA ILE A 51 -0.23 -9.60 7.20
C ILE A 51 -1.30 -8.55 7.58
N ILE A 52 -2.44 -8.52 6.89
CA ILE A 52 -3.45 -7.47 7.06
C ILE A 52 -4.41 -7.79 8.20
N ASP A 53 -4.92 -9.01 8.21
CA ASP A 53 -6.00 -9.48 9.08
C ASP A 53 -5.46 -9.92 10.44
N GLU A 54 -4.26 -10.52 10.47
CA GLU A 54 -3.61 -11.01 11.70
C GLU A 54 -2.42 -10.12 12.16
N ALA A 55 -2.16 -9.02 11.45
CA ALA A 55 -1.04 -8.10 11.72
C ALA A 55 0.34 -8.78 11.79
N ILE A 56 0.55 -9.89 11.07
CA ILE A 56 1.81 -10.64 11.12
C ILE A 56 2.95 -9.88 10.44
N GLU A 57 4.15 -9.94 11.03
CA GLU A 57 5.39 -9.50 10.39
C GLU A 57 5.97 -10.64 9.53
N PHE A 58 5.95 -10.45 8.21
CA PHE A 58 6.50 -11.43 7.27
C PHE A 58 7.99 -11.18 7.03
N LYS A 59 8.84 -12.08 7.53
CA LYS A 59 10.28 -12.08 7.23
C LYS A 59 10.52 -12.54 5.80
N MET A 60 11.02 -11.63 4.95
CA MET A 60 11.28 -11.95 3.56
C MET A 60 12.49 -12.87 3.41
N PRO A 61 12.46 -13.78 2.41
CA PRO A 61 13.57 -14.66 2.11
C PRO A 61 14.81 -13.86 1.68
N LEU A 62 15.97 -14.52 1.68
CA LEU A 62 17.26 -13.95 1.27
C LEU A 62 17.67 -12.70 2.08
N ARG A 63 17.19 -12.59 3.32
CA ARG A 63 17.45 -11.44 4.21
C ARG A 63 17.13 -10.11 3.49
N LEU A 64 15.95 -10.03 2.90
CA LEU A 64 15.47 -8.77 2.31
C LEU A 64 14.81 -7.84 3.33
N GLY A 65 14.62 -8.28 4.56
CA GLY A 65 13.97 -7.54 5.64
C GLY A 65 12.57 -8.08 5.92
N PHE A 66 11.64 -7.19 6.27
CA PHE A 66 10.31 -7.58 6.75
C PHE A 66 9.20 -6.80 6.05
N VAL A 67 8.09 -7.46 5.75
CA VAL A 67 6.85 -6.81 5.33
C VAL A 67 5.88 -6.81 6.50
N ARG A 68 5.37 -5.64 6.85
CA ARG A 68 4.46 -5.46 7.98
C ARG A 68 3.52 -4.28 7.77
N ILE A 69 2.53 -4.14 8.62
CA ILE A 69 1.78 -2.88 8.75
C ILE A 69 2.55 -1.96 9.68
N LYS A 70 2.81 -0.74 9.22
CA LYS A 70 3.38 0.34 10.01
C LYS A 70 2.27 1.30 10.43
N LYS A 71 2.13 1.49 11.73
CA LYS A 71 1.34 2.54 12.39
C LYS A 71 2.20 3.80 12.48
N TYR A 72 1.63 4.95 12.16
CA TYR A 72 2.33 6.22 12.31
C TYR A 72 1.34 7.32 12.72
N LYS A 73 1.75 8.17 13.65
CA LYS A 73 0.93 9.33 14.04
C LYS A 73 1.28 10.52 13.15
N LYS A 74 0.27 11.13 12.56
CA LYS A 74 0.41 12.43 11.89
C LYS A 74 0.04 13.49 12.91
N SER A 75 1.01 14.24 13.39
CA SER A 75 0.74 15.43 14.21
C SER A 75 0.71 16.63 13.27
N PRO A 76 -0.46 17.26 13.02
CA PRO A 76 -0.52 18.50 12.27
C PRO A 76 0.29 19.56 13.02
N HIS A 77 1.14 20.28 12.29
CA HIS A 77 1.81 21.44 12.85
C HIS A 77 0.81 22.61 12.87
N ILE A 78 0.79 23.40 13.93
CA ILE A 78 0.02 24.64 13.98
C ILE A 78 1.02 25.76 13.69
N ASN A 79 0.73 26.56 12.67
CA ASN A 79 1.54 27.71 12.30
C ASN A 79 1.39 28.83 13.33
N ASP A 80 2.33 29.77 13.34
CA ASP A 80 2.34 30.91 14.27
C ASP A 80 1.08 31.80 14.18
N ASP A 81 0.38 31.76 13.04
CA ASP A 81 -0.89 32.45 12.80
C ASP A 81 -2.14 31.71 13.34
N GLY A 82 -1.94 30.60 14.05
CA GLY A 82 -3.00 29.74 14.57
C GLY A 82 -3.67 28.86 13.51
N THR A 83 -3.21 28.88 12.26
CA THR A 83 -3.72 27.99 11.22
C THR A 83 -3.08 26.61 11.30
N VAL A 84 -3.88 25.57 11.07
CA VAL A 84 -3.35 24.20 10.97
C VAL A 84 -2.61 24.04 9.65
N ASP A 85 -1.34 23.62 9.70
CA ASP A 85 -0.60 23.21 8.52
C ASP A 85 -1.23 21.93 7.95
N LYS A 86 -1.82 22.10 6.77
CA LYS A 86 -2.53 21.04 6.05
C LYS A 86 -1.54 20.13 5.31
N LYS A 87 -0.24 20.45 5.30
CA LYS A 87 0.80 19.63 4.67
C LYS A 87 0.87 18.26 5.35
N GLY A 88 0.57 17.22 4.58
CA GLY A 88 0.61 15.82 5.05
C GLY A 88 -0.75 15.23 5.43
N LEU A 89 -1.81 16.03 5.55
CA LEU A 89 -3.17 15.51 5.68
C LEU A 89 -3.72 15.07 4.32
N SER A 90 -4.42 13.95 4.32
CA SER A 90 -5.06 13.42 3.11
C SER A 90 -6.41 14.08 2.91
N ILE A 91 -6.68 14.56 1.70
CA ILE A 91 -7.95 15.22 1.35
C ILE A 91 -9.05 14.16 1.21
N ASP A 92 -10.19 14.40 1.86
CA ASP A 92 -11.42 13.65 1.65
C ASP A 92 -12.20 14.28 0.49
N TRP A 93 -11.94 13.77 -0.73
CA TRP A 93 -12.61 14.26 -1.94
C TRP A 93 -14.12 14.04 -1.93
N PRO A 94 -14.66 12.87 -1.52
CA PRO A 94 -16.11 12.69 -1.35
C PRO A 94 -16.76 13.76 -0.46
N SER A 95 -16.26 13.93 0.77
CA SER A 95 -16.84 14.90 1.72
C SER A 95 -16.65 16.33 1.25
N SER A 96 -15.50 16.65 0.64
CA SER A 96 -15.26 17.97 0.04
C SER A 96 -16.25 18.28 -1.09
N LYS A 97 -16.57 17.30 -1.94
CA LYS A 97 -17.57 17.49 -3.01
C LYS A 97 -18.98 17.68 -2.44
N SER A 98 -19.35 16.91 -1.42
CA SER A 98 -20.64 17.08 -0.73
C SER A 98 -20.76 18.48 -0.12
N LEU A 99 -19.68 18.98 0.49
CA LEU A 99 -19.60 20.34 1.00
C LEU A 99 -19.79 21.37 -0.13
N TRP A 100 -19.12 21.21 -1.26
CA TRP A 100 -19.28 22.16 -2.39
C TRP A 100 -20.66 22.17 -2.98
N ASN A 101 -21.33 21.01 -3.07
CA ASN A 101 -22.71 20.94 -3.54
C ASN A 101 -23.67 21.70 -2.62
N ARG A 102 -23.36 21.77 -1.31
CA ARG A 102 -24.14 22.51 -0.32
C ARG A 102 -23.84 24.00 -0.34
N GLU A 103 -22.56 24.38 -0.38
CA GLU A 103 -22.12 25.79 -0.34
C GLU A 103 -22.33 26.52 -1.68
N TYR A 104 -22.28 25.79 -2.80
CA TYR A 104 -22.42 26.33 -4.15
C TYR A 104 -23.52 25.59 -4.94
N PRO A 105 -24.80 25.70 -4.52
CA PRO A 105 -25.89 25.05 -5.23
C PRO A 105 -26.02 25.62 -6.66
N GLY A 106 -26.27 24.74 -7.64
CA GLY A 106 -26.50 25.12 -9.03
C GLY A 106 -25.25 25.39 -9.87
N LYS A 107 -24.04 25.38 -9.28
CA LYS A 107 -22.80 25.52 -10.07
C LYS A 107 -22.41 24.23 -10.77
N THR A 108 -22.03 24.35 -12.02
CA THR A 108 -21.47 23.25 -12.82
C THR A 108 -20.04 22.92 -12.37
N LYS A 109 -19.55 21.74 -12.77
CA LYS A 109 -18.19 21.29 -12.42
C LYS A 109 -17.09 22.22 -12.95
N GLU A 110 -17.37 22.94 -14.03
CA GLU A 110 -16.44 23.87 -14.69
C GLU A 110 -16.32 25.16 -13.88
N GLU A 111 -17.45 25.71 -13.43
CA GLU A 111 -17.48 26.87 -12.54
C GLU A 111 -16.84 26.57 -11.18
N LEU A 112 -16.97 25.35 -10.67
CA LEU A 112 -16.30 24.90 -9.44
C LEU A 112 -14.77 24.75 -9.57
N LYS A 113 -14.23 24.70 -10.80
CA LYS A 113 -12.77 24.70 -11.02
C LYS A 113 -12.19 26.10 -10.95
N GLU A 114 -12.95 27.11 -11.40
CA GLU A 114 -12.53 28.52 -11.39
C GLU A 114 -12.42 29.10 -9.97
N ILE A 115 -13.11 28.51 -8.98
CA ILE A 115 -13.02 28.91 -7.57
C ILE A 115 -11.66 28.52 -6.99
N ARG A 116 -10.76 29.50 -6.87
CA ARG A 116 -9.36 29.30 -6.42
C ARG A 116 -9.20 28.80 -4.98
N LYS A 117 -10.07 29.18 -4.03
CA LYS A 117 -9.93 28.88 -2.59
C LYS A 117 -11.14 28.15 -2.01
N LYS A 118 -11.57 27.06 -2.67
CA LYS A 118 -12.68 26.25 -2.15
C LYS A 118 -12.29 25.51 -0.87
N PRO A 119 -13.21 25.39 0.11
CA PRO A 119 -12.95 24.68 1.35
C PRO A 119 -12.68 23.19 1.06
N LEU A 120 -11.67 22.61 1.72
CA LEU A 120 -11.32 21.20 1.58
C LEU A 120 -11.53 20.50 2.92
N VAL A 121 -12.16 19.33 2.87
CA VAL A 121 -12.32 18.42 4.01
C VAL A 121 -11.15 17.45 4.00
N TYR A 122 -10.55 17.21 5.17
CA TYR A 122 -9.40 16.34 5.34
C TYR A 122 -9.76 15.15 6.24
N PHE A 123 -9.10 14.01 6.02
CA PHE A 123 -9.21 12.87 6.93
C PHE A 123 -8.43 13.15 8.21
N LEU A 124 -9.16 13.29 9.32
CA LEU A 124 -8.60 13.40 10.66
C LEU A 124 -8.36 12.03 11.34
N ASN A 125 -8.88 10.95 10.75
CA ASN A 125 -8.70 9.58 11.22
C ASN A 125 -9.15 9.38 12.68
N GLU A 126 -10.28 9.98 13.06
CA GLU A 126 -10.85 9.89 14.42
C GLU A 126 -11.14 8.44 14.82
N HIS A 127 -11.65 7.62 13.90
CA HIS A 127 -11.88 6.19 14.08
C HIS A 127 -10.61 5.35 14.38
N THR A 128 -9.43 5.92 14.18
CA THR A 128 -8.14 5.27 14.48
C THR A 128 -7.28 6.08 15.45
N ASP A 129 -7.90 6.94 16.27
CA ASP A 129 -7.22 7.81 17.24
C ASP A 129 -6.16 8.73 16.60
N GLY A 130 -6.39 9.17 15.36
CA GLY A 130 -5.47 10.01 14.61
C GLY A 130 -4.26 9.29 14.00
N TYR A 131 -4.20 7.95 14.11
CA TYR A 131 -3.12 7.17 13.50
C TYR A 131 -3.41 6.86 12.04
N GLY A 132 -2.37 6.94 11.21
CA GLY A 132 -2.33 6.41 9.86
C GLY A 132 -1.65 5.04 9.82
N PHE A 133 -2.01 4.25 8.81
CA PHE A 133 -1.50 2.89 8.62
C PHE A 133 -1.05 2.71 7.19
N MET A 134 0.04 1.98 7.00
CA MET A 134 0.48 1.59 5.67
C MET A 134 1.15 0.23 5.68
N LEU A 135 0.98 -0.52 4.59
CA LEU A 135 1.87 -1.65 4.30
C LEU A 135 3.27 -1.10 4.04
N TYR A 136 4.23 -1.65 4.75
CA TYR A 136 5.60 -1.15 4.80
C TYR A 136 6.61 -2.28 4.65
N TRP A 137 7.61 -2.04 3.80
CA TRP A 137 8.80 -2.87 3.75
C TRP A 137 9.87 -2.29 4.67
N SER A 138 10.03 -2.92 5.82
CA SER A 138 11.14 -2.67 6.72
C SER A 138 12.42 -3.27 6.15
N LYS A 139 13.40 -2.40 5.87
CA LYS A 139 14.73 -2.79 5.40
C LYS A 139 15.66 -3.21 6.55
N LYS A 140 15.14 -3.33 7.78
CA LYS A 140 15.89 -3.80 8.95
C LYS A 140 16.40 -5.21 8.70
N GLY A 141 17.70 -5.44 8.91
CA GLY A 141 18.33 -6.73 8.63
C GLY A 141 18.44 -7.08 7.14
N SER A 142 18.21 -6.13 6.23
CA SER A 142 18.32 -6.35 4.80
C SER A 142 19.77 -6.29 4.33
N ASN A 143 20.24 -7.33 3.64
CA ASN A 143 21.59 -7.44 3.06
C ASN A 143 21.65 -7.00 1.58
N ALA A 144 20.54 -6.49 1.03
CA ALA A 144 20.53 -6.00 -0.35
C ALA A 144 21.48 -4.81 -0.51
N VAL A 145 22.37 -4.88 -1.50
CA VAL A 145 23.26 -3.77 -1.87
C VAL A 145 22.40 -2.58 -2.31
N ASN A 146 22.74 -1.37 -1.86
CA ASN A 146 21.99 -0.15 -2.15
C ASN A 146 20.49 -0.25 -1.82
N ARG A 147 20.13 -0.97 -0.74
CA ARG A 147 18.74 -1.15 -0.30
C ARG A 147 17.91 0.13 -0.25
N SER A 148 18.51 1.29 -0.01
CA SER A 148 17.84 2.60 -0.01
C SER A 148 17.18 2.94 -1.36
N LEU A 149 17.79 2.53 -2.48
CA LEU A 149 17.31 2.82 -3.84
C LEU A 149 16.07 2.02 -4.25
N TYR A 150 15.81 0.91 -3.57
CA TYR A 150 14.68 0.04 -3.87
C TYR A 150 13.46 0.39 -3.01
N SER A 151 12.26 0.27 -3.58
CA SER A 151 11.01 0.37 -2.85
C SER A 151 10.09 -0.79 -3.22
N LEU A 152 9.30 -1.24 -2.25
CA LEU A 152 8.28 -2.24 -2.47
C LEU A 152 6.94 -1.53 -2.64
N VAL A 153 6.27 -1.78 -3.77
CA VAL A 153 4.97 -1.21 -4.07
C VAL A 153 3.93 -2.32 -3.96
N PHE A 154 3.03 -2.17 -2.99
CA PHE A 154 1.92 -3.09 -2.80
C PHE A 154 0.82 -2.85 -3.82
N THR A 155 0.03 -3.88 -4.12
CA THR A 155 -1.10 -3.75 -5.03
C THR A 155 -2.19 -2.89 -4.40
N PHE A 156 -2.95 -2.22 -5.26
CA PHE A 156 -4.08 -1.41 -4.83
C PHE A 156 -5.16 -2.23 -4.09
N SER A 157 -5.32 -3.51 -4.44
CA SER A 157 -6.21 -4.43 -3.75
C SER A 157 -5.84 -4.60 -2.28
N ASN A 158 -4.54 -4.70 -1.98
CA ASN A 158 -4.05 -4.87 -0.60
C ASN A 158 -4.28 -3.58 0.21
N ASN A 159 -4.01 -2.42 -0.38
CA ASN A 159 -4.29 -1.14 0.27
C ASN A 159 -5.78 -0.94 0.56
N ARG A 160 -6.66 -1.34 -0.38
CA ARG A 160 -8.10 -1.33 -0.15
C ARG A 160 -8.54 -2.32 0.92
N HIS A 161 -7.91 -3.48 0.98
CA HIS A 161 -8.21 -4.49 1.99
C HIS A 161 -7.87 -3.95 3.39
N LEU A 162 -6.66 -3.40 3.54
CA LEU A 162 -6.26 -2.73 4.78
C LEU A 162 -7.22 -1.60 5.16
N ALA A 163 -7.61 -0.74 4.22
CA ALA A 163 -8.57 0.34 4.51
C ALA A 163 -9.92 -0.19 5.02
N LYS A 164 -10.43 -1.30 4.47
CA LYS A 164 -11.66 -1.94 4.94
C LYS A 164 -11.51 -2.48 6.36
N VAL A 165 -10.40 -3.15 6.66
CA VAL A 165 -10.11 -3.68 8.00
C VAL A 165 -10.02 -2.54 9.02
N LEU A 166 -9.41 -1.41 8.66
CA LEU A 166 -9.29 -0.24 9.53
C LEU A 166 -10.61 0.49 9.79
N GLN A 167 -11.56 0.42 8.85
CA GLN A 167 -12.90 1.00 9.02
C GLN A 167 -13.82 0.13 9.90
N GLY A 168 -13.50 -1.15 10.08
CA GLY A 168 -14.24 -2.06 10.96
C GLY A 168 -13.80 -1.98 12.42
N GLU A 169 -14.34 -2.87 13.26
CA GLU A 169 -13.88 -3.02 14.64
C GLU A 169 -12.43 -3.53 14.69
N ARG A 170 -11.57 -2.77 15.36
CA ARG A 170 -10.17 -3.15 15.57
C ARG A 170 -10.06 -4.30 16.56
N LYS A 171 -9.52 -5.42 16.09
CA LYS A 171 -9.18 -6.55 16.95
C LYS A 171 -7.70 -6.61 17.35
N ILE A 172 -6.81 -5.87 16.66
CA ILE A 172 -5.36 -6.08 16.77
C ILE A 172 -4.60 -4.74 16.70
N ASP A 173 -3.56 -4.59 17.53
CA ASP A 173 -2.64 -3.44 17.50
C ASP A 173 -1.49 -3.68 16.51
N TYR A 174 -1.00 -2.62 15.87
CA TYR A 174 -0.01 -2.70 14.79
C TYR A 174 1.32 -2.05 15.19
N TYR A 175 2.42 -2.54 14.61
CA TYR A 175 3.79 -2.08 14.91
C TYR A 175 4.02 -0.60 14.58
N GLU A 176 4.81 0.06 15.44
CA GLU A 176 5.33 1.42 15.24
C GLU A 176 6.58 1.47 14.32
#